data_AF-A0A1B9B8Z7-F1
#
_entry.id   AF-A0A1B9B8Z7-F1
#
_cell.length_a   1.000
_cell.length_b   1.000
_cell.length_c   1.000
_cell.angle_alpha   90.00
_cell.angle_beta   90.00
_cell.angle_gamma   90.00
#
_symmetry.space_group_name_H-M   'P 1'
#
loop_
_entity.id
_entity.type
_entity.pdbx_description
1 polymer ?
#
loop_
_entity_poly.entity_id
_entity_poly.type
_entity_poly.pdbx_seq_one_letter_code
_entity_poly.pdbx_strand_id
1 'polypeptide(L)'
;MSSIQKWIVLFICSIIANVSSAPFAYGKEDLKIEINKLENRIKKYGILLREQEKRLKNLEPSEPVRIDDPPWAGLSLPSHTESIRTVIKTGPRIPFKTIIDKPDYKRAAYEKYWHSTTGRWSYMPIRIHYALHRLFTNYDIGLSEWYDFEHNVGLSIPMFQNEKALDMYIVIFQTKVTDVYTKGNQIVVVGVPQRTGAQVITITTKNVEPINKREALLVQLATQAGQEIDYSLISYVPPDFWSKQKKNLKDRTP
;
A
#
# COMPACT_ATOMS: atom_id res chain seq x y z
N MET A 1 -36.54 -12.19 -16.05
CA MET A 1 -35.76 -11.89 -17.28
C MET A 1 -35.56 -10.39 -17.37
N SER A 2 -34.31 -9.93 -17.41
CA SER A 2 -33.98 -8.50 -17.50
C SER A 2 -34.33 -7.95 -18.89
N SER A 3 -34.58 -6.64 -18.99
CA SER A 3 -34.93 -5.93 -20.24
C SER A 3 -33.95 -6.25 -21.39
N ILE A 4 -32.68 -6.49 -21.07
CA ILE A 4 -31.60 -6.84 -22.02
C ILE A 4 -31.85 -8.19 -22.70
N GLN A 5 -32.38 -9.19 -21.99
CA GLN A 5 -32.66 -10.50 -22.58
C GLN A 5 -33.78 -10.44 -23.64
N LYS A 6 -34.74 -9.51 -23.51
CA LYS A 6 -35.81 -9.32 -24.50
C LYS A 6 -35.28 -8.67 -25.79
N TRP A 7 -34.36 -7.73 -25.68
CA TRP A 7 -33.73 -7.08 -26.83
C TRP A 7 -32.83 -8.03 -27.64
N ILE A 8 -32.10 -8.92 -26.96
CA ILE A 8 -31.27 -9.93 -27.64
C ILE A 8 -32.12 -10.89 -28.46
N VAL A 9 -33.26 -11.36 -27.91
CA VAL A 9 -34.17 -12.27 -28.63
C VAL A 9 -34.81 -11.58 -29.84
N LEU A 10 -35.27 -10.33 -29.69
CA LEU A 10 -35.84 -9.56 -30.80
C LEU A 10 -34.83 -9.26 -31.91
N PHE A 11 -33.57 -9.00 -31.57
CA PHE A 11 -32.52 -8.76 -32.56
C PHE A 11 -32.21 -10.03 -33.37
N ILE A 12 -32.14 -11.18 -32.71
CA ILE A 12 -31.95 -12.50 -33.36
C ILE A 12 -33.12 -12.81 -34.31
N CYS A 13 -34.37 -12.54 -33.91
CA CYS A 13 -35.53 -12.76 -34.76
C CYS A 13 -35.56 -11.87 -36.01
N SER A 14 -35.10 -10.62 -35.93
CA SER A 14 -35.09 -9.72 -37.11
C SER A 14 -34.02 -10.09 -38.15
N ILE A 15 -32.92 -10.69 -37.72
CA ILE A 15 -31.88 -11.20 -38.62
C ILE A 15 -32.40 -12.41 -39.39
N ILE A 16 -33.21 -13.25 -38.74
CA ILE A 16 -33.80 -14.45 -39.38
C ILE A 16 -34.88 -14.05 -40.40
N ALA A 17 -35.64 -12.97 -40.15
CA ALA A 17 -36.76 -12.58 -41.00
C ALA A 17 -36.38 -11.86 -42.32
N ASN A 18 -35.16 -11.29 -42.42
CA ASN A 18 -34.72 -10.56 -43.63
C ASN A 18 -33.86 -11.38 -44.60
N VAL A 19 -33.67 -12.68 -44.35
CA VAL A 19 -32.99 -13.59 -45.29
C VAL A 19 -34.04 -14.30 -46.13
N SER A 20 -34.64 -13.60 -47.08
CA SER A 20 -35.44 -14.22 -48.13
C SER A 20 -35.03 -13.66 -49.49
N SER A 21 -34.60 -14.56 -50.37
CA SER A 21 -34.32 -14.40 -51.81
C SER A 21 -33.01 -13.71 -52.25
N ALA A 22 -31.87 -14.31 -51.90
CA ALA A 22 -30.72 -14.40 -52.82
C ALA A 22 -30.16 -15.83 -52.72
N PRO A 23 -29.83 -16.53 -53.82
CA PRO A 23 -29.32 -17.89 -53.76
C PRO A 23 -27.85 -17.84 -53.34
N PHE A 24 -27.60 -17.71 -52.03
CA PHE A 24 -26.30 -18.01 -51.49
C PHE A 24 -26.14 -19.54 -51.54
N ALA A 25 -25.51 -20.01 -52.62
CA ALA A 25 -24.74 -21.25 -52.61
C ALA A 25 -23.52 -21.05 -51.69
N TYR A 26 -23.76 -20.77 -50.41
CA TYR A 26 -22.76 -20.91 -49.37
C TYR A 26 -22.76 -22.39 -49.02
N GLY A 27 -21.65 -23.08 -49.24
CA GLY A 27 -21.56 -24.49 -48.93
C GLY A 27 -21.88 -24.71 -47.45
N LYS A 28 -22.53 -25.81 -47.11
CA LYS A 28 -22.73 -26.25 -45.70
C LYS A 28 -21.40 -26.25 -44.92
N GLU A 29 -20.29 -26.39 -45.62
CA GLU A 29 -18.92 -26.32 -45.13
C GLU A 29 -18.47 -24.88 -44.81
N ASP A 30 -18.77 -23.91 -45.67
CA ASP A 30 -18.49 -22.47 -45.43
C ASP A 30 -19.26 -21.94 -44.21
N LEU A 31 -20.52 -22.34 -44.06
CA LEU A 31 -21.34 -21.97 -42.91
C LEU A 31 -20.77 -22.55 -41.60
N LYS A 32 -20.24 -23.79 -41.64
CA LYS A 32 -19.60 -24.43 -40.49
C LYS A 32 -18.30 -23.73 -40.10
N ILE A 33 -17.52 -23.26 -41.07
CA ILE A 33 -16.31 -22.46 -40.84
C ILE A 33 -16.67 -21.14 -40.14
N GLU A 34 -17.72 -20.46 -40.59
CA GLU A 34 -18.18 -19.22 -39.97
C GLU A 34 -18.70 -19.41 -38.54
N ILE A 35 -19.48 -20.47 -38.29
CA ILE A 35 -19.94 -20.82 -36.94
C ILE A 35 -18.74 -21.07 -36.01
N ASN A 36 -17.77 -21.89 -36.42
CA ASN A 36 -16.56 -22.13 -35.63
C ASN A 36 -15.79 -20.83 -35.35
N LYS A 37 -15.72 -19.91 -36.33
CA LYS A 37 -15.08 -18.61 -36.16
C LYS A 37 -15.83 -17.74 -35.14
N LEU A 38 -17.16 -17.76 -35.15
CA LEU A 38 -17.99 -17.04 -34.17
C LEU A 38 -17.85 -17.63 -32.77
N GLU A 39 -17.87 -18.96 -32.63
CA GLU A 39 -17.67 -19.65 -31.35
C GLU A 39 -16.31 -19.30 -30.73
N ASN A 40 -15.25 -19.31 -31.55
CA ASN A 40 -13.91 -18.90 -31.11
C ASN A 40 -13.87 -17.44 -30.65
N ARG A 41 -14.57 -16.54 -31.35
CA ARG A 41 -14.69 -15.13 -30.95
C ARG A 41 -15.45 -14.98 -29.63
N ILE A 42 -16.58 -15.67 -29.46
CA ILE A 42 -17.37 -15.67 -28.22
C ILE A 42 -16.50 -16.16 -27.04
N LYS A 43 -15.76 -17.26 -27.23
CA LYS A 43 -14.83 -17.78 -26.23
C LYS A 43 -13.76 -16.74 -25.87
N LYS A 44 -13.15 -16.10 -26.87
CA LYS A 44 -12.15 -15.04 -26.67
C LYS A 44 -12.72 -13.85 -25.90
N TYR A 45 -13.89 -13.35 -26.27
CA TYR A 45 -14.53 -12.24 -25.56
C TYR A 45 -14.95 -12.61 -24.14
N GLY A 46 -15.39 -13.85 -23.91
CA GLY A 46 -15.69 -14.35 -22.57
C GLY A 46 -14.46 -14.40 -21.65
N ILE A 47 -13.27 -14.72 -22.19
CA ILE A 47 -12.01 -14.63 -21.44
C ILE A 47 -11.68 -13.16 -21.12
N LEU A 48 -11.74 -12.29 -22.14
CA LEU A 48 -11.42 -10.88 -21.98
C LEU A 48 -12.32 -10.19 -20.95
N LEU A 49 -13.63 -10.49 -20.96
CA LEU A 49 -14.58 -9.92 -20.00
C LEU A 49 -14.22 -10.30 -18.57
N ARG A 50 -13.91 -11.58 -18.31
CA ARG A 50 -13.47 -12.05 -16.99
C ARG A 50 -12.18 -11.38 -16.53
N GLU A 51 -11.24 -11.16 -17.45
CA GLU A 51 -10.00 -10.44 -17.15
C GLU A 51 -10.26 -8.98 -16.76
N GLN A 52 -11.16 -8.28 -17.48
CA GLN A 52 -11.52 -6.90 -17.15
C GLN A 52 -12.29 -6.82 -15.83
N GLU A 53 -13.23 -7.73 -15.57
CA GLU A 53 -13.95 -7.79 -14.29
C GLU A 53 -13.00 -8.01 -13.11
N LYS A 54 -12.03 -8.92 -13.26
CA LYS A 54 -11.00 -9.14 -12.25
C LYS A 54 -10.14 -7.89 -12.04
N ARG A 55 -9.78 -7.21 -13.14
CA ARG A 55 -8.98 -5.97 -13.11
C ARG A 55 -9.72 -4.83 -12.40
N LEU A 56 -11.02 -4.68 -12.64
CA LEU A 56 -11.86 -3.68 -11.98
C LEU A 56 -11.98 -3.96 -10.47
N LYS A 57 -12.20 -5.22 -10.08
CA LYS A 57 -12.26 -5.62 -8.67
C LYS A 57 -10.95 -5.35 -7.90
N ASN A 58 -9.82 -5.31 -8.59
CA ASN A 58 -8.53 -4.99 -7.98
C ASN A 58 -8.28 -3.48 -7.85
N LEU A 59 -9.04 -2.64 -8.55
CA LEU A 59 -8.89 -1.19 -8.52
C LEU A 59 -9.66 -0.54 -7.39
N GLU A 60 -10.91 -0.96 -7.21
CA GLU A 60 -11.84 -0.32 -6.29
C GLU A 60 -12.92 -1.33 -5.86
N PRO A 61 -13.69 -1.02 -4.79
CA PRO A 61 -14.85 -1.81 -4.42
C PRO A 61 -15.81 -2.00 -5.60
N SER A 62 -16.46 -3.16 -5.67
CA SER A 62 -17.40 -3.47 -6.76
C SER A 62 -18.67 -2.60 -6.75
N GLU A 63 -18.97 -1.97 -5.63
CA GLU A 63 -20.11 -1.06 -5.45
C GLU A 63 -19.63 0.18 -4.67
N PRO A 64 -20.28 1.34 -4.85
CA PRO A 64 -19.95 2.54 -4.09
C PRO A 64 -20.14 2.32 -2.59
N VAL A 65 -19.05 2.37 -1.83
CA VAL A 65 -19.05 2.20 -0.38
C VAL A 65 -18.26 3.31 0.28
N ARG A 66 -18.65 3.66 1.51
CA ARG A 66 -17.84 4.51 2.37
C ARG A 66 -16.73 3.65 2.98
N ILE A 67 -15.48 4.08 2.81
CA ILE A 67 -14.30 3.47 3.43
C ILE A 67 -13.67 4.53 4.32
N ASP A 68 -13.47 4.21 5.59
CA ASP A 68 -12.75 5.08 6.51
C ASP A 68 -11.23 4.96 6.26
N ASP A 69 -10.49 5.98 6.68
CA ASP A 69 -9.03 6.02 6.57
C ASP A 69 -8.38 5.65 7.90
N PRO A 70 -7.47 4.64 7.97
CA PRO A 70 -6.97 3.81 6.87
C PRO A 70 -7.99 2.77 6.37
N PRO A 71 -7.89 2.31 5.11
CA PRO A 71 -8.81 1.36 4.50
C PRO A 71 -8.60 -0.12 4.95
N TRP A 72 -7.96 -0.32 6.11
CA TRP A 72 -7.71 -1.62 6.73
C TRP A 72 -7.86 -1.50 8.25
N ALA A 73 -7.90 -2.64 8.95
CA ALA A 73 -7.94 -2.65 10.41
C ALA A 73 -6.70 -1.95 10.99
N GLY A 74 -6.91 -0.76 11.57
CA GLY A 74 -5.86 0.03 12.20
C GLY A 74 -5.46 -0.53 13.56
N LEU A 75 -4.25 -0.19 13.99
CA LEU A 75 -3.86 -0.33 15.39
C LEU A 75 -4.59 0.72 16.23
N SER A 76 -4.90 0.39 17.47
CA SER A 76 -5.43 1.37 18.42
C SER A 76 -4.31 2.30 18.91
N LEU A 77 -4.66 3.56 19.20
CA LEU A 77 -3.77 4.47 19.89
C LEU A 77 -3.33 3.89 21.26
N PRO A 78 -2.10 4.20 21.72
CA PRO A 78 -1.67 3.86 23.07
C PRO A 78 -2.63 4.43 24.12
N SER A 79 -2.83 3.72 25.21
CA SER A 79 -3.75 4.09 26.29
C SER A 79 -3.31 5.38 27.01
N HIS A 80 -2.00 5.64 27.03
CA HIS A 80 -1.40 6.81 27.66
C HIS A 80 -0.50 7.54 26.67
N THR A 81 -0.85 8.80 26.41
CA THR A 81 -0.07 9.71 25.58
C THR A 81 0.08 11.05 26.29
N GLU A 82 1.23 11.67 26.10
CA GLU A 82 1.61 12.99 26.53
C GLU A 82 1.48 13.96 25.36
N SER A 83 1.37 15.26 25.67
CA SER A 83 1.42 16.28 24.61
C SER A 83 2.78 16.24 23.89
N ILE A 84 2.79 16.50 22.58
CA ILE A 84 4.02 16.56 21.78
C ILE A 84 5.05 17.52 22.41
N ARG A 85 4.59 18.68 22.92
CA ARG A 85 5.46 19.63 23.62
C ARG A 85 6.10 19.05 24.89
N THR A 86 5.34 18.25 25.65
CA THR A 86 5.87 17.56 26.83
C THR A 86 6.93 16.55 26.42
N VAL A 87 6.69 15.76 25.37
CA VAL A 87 7.67 14.78 24.87
C VAL A 87 8.94 15.47 24.39
N ILE A 88 8.85 16.56 23.63
CA ILE A 88 10.03 17.34 23.18
C ILE A 88 10.83 17.91 24.37
N LYS A 89 10.15 18.39 25.42
CA LYS A 89 10.81 19.02 26.58
C LYS A 89 11.41 18.03 27.56
N THR A 90 10.76 16.88 27.77
CA THR A 90 11.06 15.97 28.88
C THR A 90 11.47 14.57 28.45
N GLY A 91 11.14 14.18 27.21
CA GLY A 91 11.50 12.88 26.67
C GLY A 91 12.99 12.83 26.30
N PRO A 92 13.67 11.69 26.46
CA PRO A 92 15.01 11.50 25.94
C PRO A 92 15.06 11.72 24.43
N ARG A 93 16.05 12.51 23.99
CA ARG A 93 16.43 12.61 22.58
C ARG A 93 17.16 11.32 22.21
N ILE A 94 16.71 10.65 21.16
CA ILE A 94 17.32 9.42 20.67
C ILE A 94 18.08 9.68 19.36
N PRO A 95 19.22 8.98 19.15
CA PRO A 95 19.97 9.13 17.91
C PRO A 95 19.20 8.50 16.75
N PHE A 96 19.31 9.12 15.57
CA PHE A 96 18.84 8.58 14.30
C PHE A 96 19.94 8.68 13.24
N LYS A 97 19.85 7.84 12.21
CA LYS A 97 20.72 7.91 11.03
C LYS A 97 19.89 8.27 9.82
N THR A 98 20.31 9.26 9.05
CA THR A 98 19.71 9.52 7.72
C THR A 98 20.31 8.56 6.71
N ILE A 99 19.47 7.77 6.04
CA ILE A 99 19.89 6.82 5.01
C ILE A 99 19.49 7.26 3.60
N ILE A 100 18.47 8.12 3.49
CA ILE A 100 18.09 8.81 2.27
C ILE A 100 17.84 10.28 2.63
N ASP A 101 18.45 11.17 1.86
CA ASP A 101 18.17 12.61 1.88
C ASP A 101 18.02 13.09 0.43
N LYS A 102 16.79 13.42 0.02
CA LYS A 102 16.47 13.91 -1.32
C LYS A 102 15.64 15.19 -1.19
N PRO A 103 16.25 16.37 -0.99
CA PRO A 103 15.52 17.62 -0.70
C PRO A 103 14.61 18.08 -1.86
N ASP A 104 14.99 17.74 -3.09
CA ASP A 104 14.23 18.10 -4.30
C ASP A 104 13.22 17.03 -4.73
N TYR A 105 13.09 15.94 -3.95
CA TYR A 105 12.17 14.86 -4.30
C TYR A 105 10.72 15.36 -4.35
N LYS A 106 10.06 15.05 -5.47
CA LYS A 106 8.63 15.26 -5.66
C LYS A 106 7.99 13.88 -5.72
N ARG A 107 7.13 13.59 -4.75
CA ARG A 107 6.38 12.34 -4.74
C ARG A 107 5.49 12.27 -5.97
N ALA A 108 5.61 11.18 -6.72
CA ALA A 108 4.79 10.98 -7.90
C ALA A 108 3.30 10.91 -7.50
N ALA A 109 2.46 11.58 -8.28
CA ALA A 109 1.01 11.41 -8.17
C ALA A 109 0.56 10.03 -8.72
N TYR A 110 1.38 9.42 -9.57
CA TYR A 110 1.12 8.13 -10.17
C TYR A 110 2.41 7.41 -10.55
N GLU A 111 2.51 6.13 -10.22
CA GLU A 111 3.60 5.25 -10.62
C GLU A 111 3.09 4.16 -11.58
N LYS A 112 3.93 3.77 -12.54
CA LYS A 112 3.55 2.77 -13.56
C LYS A 112 3.10 1.45 -12.94
N TYR A 113 3.70 1.04 -11.83
CA TYR A 113 3.37 -0.20 -11.13
C TYR A 113 2.11 -0.10 -10.26
N TRP A 114 1.50 1.08 -10.13
CA TRP A 114 0.15 1.24 -9.57
C TRP A 114 -0.94 0.99 -10.64
N HIS A 115 -0.58 0.89 -11.91
CA HIS A 115 -1.54 0.58 -12.96
C HIS A 115 -2.16 -0.80 -12.80
N SER A 116 -3.47 -0.91 -13.04
CA SER A 116 -4.26 -2.13 -12.79
C SER A 116 -3.84 -3.38 -13.54
N THR A 117 -2.92 -3.28 -14.49
CA THR A 117 -2.29 -4.44 -15.13
C THR A 117 -1.34 -5.18 -14.21
N THR A 118 -0.79 -4.55 -13.16
CA THR A 118 0.07 -5.19 -12.15
C THR A 118 -0.73 -5.75 -10.97
N GLY A 119 -1.87 -5.12 -10.63
CA GLY A 119 -2.88 -5.61 -9.70
C GLY A 119 -2.55 -5.42 -8.22
N ARG A 120 -1.36 -5.85 -7.75
CA ARG A 120 -1.02 -5.90 -6.31
C ARG A 120 -1.06 -4.54 -5.61
N TRP A 121 -0.62 -3.48 -6.28
CA TRP A 121 -0.54 -2.12 -5.74
C TRP A 121 -1.51 -1.14 -6.41
N SER A 122 -2.52 -1.69 -7.11
CA SER A 122 -3.44 -0.90 -7.93
C SER A 122 -4.69 -0.46 -7.19
N TYR A 123 -4.93 -0.96 -5.98
CA TYR A 123 -6.12 -0.65 -5.22
C TYR A 123 -6.13 0.83 -4.78
N MET A 124 -7.10 1.59 -5.29
CA MET A 124 -7.17 3.05 -5.19
C MET A 124 -7.36 3.55 -3.76
N PRO A 125 -8.19 2.94 -2.89
CA PRO A 125 -8.30 3.37 -1.50
C PRO A 125 -6.94 3.36 -0.78
N ILE A 126 -6.10 2.35 -1.03
CA ILE A 126 -4.73 2.33 -0.48
C ILE A 126 -3.90 3.46 -1.08
N ARG A 127 -3.99 3.73 -2.39
CA ARG A 127 -3.22 4.84 -3.00
C ARG A 127 -3.60 6.20 -2.41
N ILE A 128 -4.90 6.41 -2.17
CA ILE A 128 -5.42 7.64 -1.58
C ILE A 128 -4.89 7.80 -0.16
N HIS A 129 -5.01 6.77 0.70
CA HIS A 129 -4.45 6.78 2.05
C HIS A 129 -2.98 7.18 2.04
N TYR A 130 -2.15 6.46 1.27
CA TYR A 130 -0.72 6.76 1.22
C TYR A 130 -0.43 8.15 0.65
N ALA A 131 -1.26 8.72 -0.22
CA ALA A 131 -1.09 10.08 -0.74
C ALA A 131 -1.42 11.18 0.29
N LEU A 132 -2.31 10.90 1.26
CA LEU A 132 -2.70 11.84 2.31
C LEU A 132 -1.64 11.97 3.41
N HIS A 133 -0.85 10.92 3.62
CA HIS A 133 0.17 10.88 4.66
C HIS A 133 1.58 11.29 4.16
N ARG A 134 2.34 11.88 5.08
CA ARG A 134 3.73 12.31 4.95
C ARG A 134 4.68 11.50 5.82
N LEU A 135 4.17 10.76 6.80
CA LEU A 135 4.95 9.94 7.72
C LEU A 135 4.57 8.46 7.54
N PHE A 136 5.58 7.62 7.37
CA PHE A 136 5.40 6.17 7.31
C PHE A 136 6.46 5.46 8.14
N THR A 137 6.08 4.37 8.79
CA THR A 137 6.97 3.58 9.64
C THR A 137 6.96 2.12 9.25
N ASN A 138 8.11 1.47 9.28
CA ASN A 138 8.22 0.03 9.11
C ASN A 138 9.48 -0.53 9.78
N TYR A 139 9.53 -1.84 9.99
CA TYR A 139 10.75 -2.56 10.36
C TYR A 139 11.30 -3.33 9.15
N ASP A 140 12.57 -3.71 9.22
CA ASP A 140 13.25 -4.52 8.18
C ASP A 140 12.93 -6.03 8.25
N ILE A 141 11.88 -6.46 8.97
CA ILE A 141 11.65 -7.85 9.40
C ILE A 141 11.14 -8.83 8.34
N GLY A 142 10.82 -8.39 7.12
CA GLY A 142 10.28 -9.26 6.08
C GLY A 142 10.35 -8.69 4.67
N LEU A 143 10.94 -9.44 3.74
CA LEU A 143 11.12 -8.98 2.34
C LEU A 143 9.81 -8.66 1.64
N SER A 144 8.77 -9.50 1.79
CA SER A 144 7.48 -9.25 1.12
C SER A 144 6.80 -7.99 1.64
N GLU A 145 6.80 -7.79 2.96
CA GLU A 145 6.22 -6.60 3.59
C GLU A 145 7.02 -5.34 3.23
N TRP A 146 8.35 -5.47 3.12
CA TRP A 146 9.22 -4.40 2.66
C TRP A 146 8.90 -3.97 1.23
N TYR A 147 8.74 -4.92 0.31
CA TYR A 147 8.34 -4.61 -1.06
C TYR A 147 6.99 -3.90 -1.11
N ASP A 148 6.00 -4.36 -0.34
CA ASP A 148 4.71 -3.68 -0.27
C ASP A 148 4.86 -2.25 0.27
N PHE A 149 5.66 -2.05 1.30
CA PHE A 149 5.93 -0.75 1.88
C PHE A 149 6.55 0.24 0.88
N GLU A 150 7.63 -0.14 0.19
CA GLU A 150 8.27 0.71 -0.83
C GLU A 150 7.31 1.09 -1.96
N HIS A 151 6.53 0.12 -2.44
CA HIS A 151 5.58 0.34 -3.52
C HIS A 151 4.39 1.20 -3.07
N ASN A 152 4.00 1.13 -1.80
CA ASN A 152 2.97 1.98 -1.24
C ASN A 152 3.43 3.42 -1.03
N VAL A 153 4.63 3.59 -0.47
CA VAL A 153 5.24 4.89 -0.23
C VAL A 153 5.63 5.58 -1.56
N GLY A 154 6.00 4.80 -2.57
CA GLY A 154 6.50 5.32 -3.84
C GLY A 154 7.96 5.78 -3.74
N LEU A 155 8.78 5.08 -2.97
CA LEU A 155 10.19 5.39 -2.77
C LEU A 155 10.95 4.09 -2.55
N SER A 156 12.02 3.86 -3.31
CA SER A 156 12.95 2.75 -3.04
C SER A 156 13.88 3.11 -1.88
N ILE A 157 13.97 2.21 -0.92
CA ILE A 157 14.64 2.39 0.37
C ILE A 157 15.61 1.23 0.58
N PRO A 158 16.92 1.50 0.74
CA PRO A 158 17.86 0.41 1.00
C PRO A 158 17.53 -0.26 2.32
N MET A 159 17.27 -1.57 2.27
CA MET A 159 17.04 -2.39 3.45
C MET A 159 18.38 -2.91 3.97
N PHE A 160 18.75 -2.51 5.18
CA PHE A 160 19.95 -2.97 5.88
C PHE A 160 19.54 -3.85 7.06
N GLN A 161 19.66 -5.17 6.91
CA GLN A 161 19.45 -6.09 8.03
C GLN A 161 20.70 -6.10 8.92
N ASN A 162 20.54 -5.61 10.15
CA ASN A 162 21.58 -5.66 11.16
C ASN A 162 21.32 -6.84 12.13
N GLU A 163 22.19 -7.85 12.08
CA GLU A 163 22.04 -9.05 12.93
C GLU A 163 22.00 -8.75 14.43
N LYS A 164 22.59 -7.62 14.86
CA LYS A 164 22.77 -7.28 16.28
C LYS A 164 21.77 -6.25 16.79
N ALA A 165 21.04 -5.59 15.91
CA ALA A 165 20.09 -4.55 16.29
C ALA A 165 18.95 -4.45 15.26
N LEU A 166 17.72 -4.36 15.75
CA LEU A 166 16.58 -4.05 14.91
C LEU A 166 16.42 -2.54 14.74
N ASP A 167 16.38 -2.07 13.51
CA ASP A 167 16.13 -0.66 13.19
C ASP A 167 14.70 -0.45 12.70
N MET A 168 14.07 0.62 13.19
CA MET A 168 12.82 1.14 12.66
C MET A 168 13.13 2.17 11.59
N TYR A 169 12.53 2.01 10.41
CA TYR A 169 12.60 2.94 9.31
C TYR A 169 11.43 3.91 9.42
N ILE A 170 11.75 5.20 9.31
CA ILE A 170 10.78 6.28 9.29
C ILE A 170 10.99 7.04 7.99
N VAL A 171 9.97 7.03 7.14
CA VAL A 171 9.94 7.79 5.89
C VAL A 171 9.16 9.08 6.13
N ILE A 172 9.78 10.20 5.80
CA ILE A 172 9.23 11.54 5.98
C ILE A 172 9.24 12.25 4.63
N PHE A 173 8.09 12.73 4.18
CA PHE A 173 7.97 13.62 3.03
C PHE A 173 7.82 15.07 3.47
N GLN A 174 8.36 15.98 2.66
CA GLN A 174 8.13 17.43 2.77
C GLN A 174 8.49 18.01 4.15
N THR A 175 9.43 17.40 4.87
CA THR A 175 9.91 17.87 6.17
C THR A 175 11.35 17.42 6.36
N LYS A 176 12.22 18.35 6.76
CA LYS A 176 13.61 18.04 7.12
C LYS A 176 13.67 17.70 8.61
N VAL A 177 14.00 16.46 8.94
CA VAL A 177 14.12 16.00 10.33
C VAL A 177 15.34 16.63 11.00
N THR A 178 15.14 17.12 12.22
CA THR A 178 16.21 17.68 13.06
C THR A 178 16.46 16.79 14.28
N ASP A 179 15.39 16.27 14.89
CA ASP A 179 15.45 15.60 16.18
C ASP A 179 14.42 14.47 16.28
N VAL A 180 14.70 13.50 17.14
CA VAL A 180 13.73 12.46 17.51
C VAL A 180 13.75 12.31 19.03
N TYR A 181 12.55 12.31 19.62
CA TYR A 181 12.33 12.14 21.05
C TYR A 181 11.44 10.91 21.27
N THR A 182 11.60 10.24 22.40
CA THR A 182 10.69 9.17 22.83
C THR A 182 10.20 9.42 24.24
N LYS A 183 8.96 9.04 24.55
CA LYS A 183 8.44 8.98 25.92
C LYS A 183 7.28 8.00 25.97
N GLY A 184 7.41 6.95 26.78
CA GLY A 184 6.41 5.89 26.81
C GLY A 184 6.26 5.23 25.44
N ASN A 185 5.03 5.07 24.97
CA ASN A 185 4.73 4.51 23.66
C ASN A 185 4.71 5.55 22.53
N GLN A 186 5.19 6.78 22.78
CA GLN A 186 5.26 7.84 21.78
C GLN A 186 6.68 8.10 21.30
N ILE A 187 6.82 8.26 19.99
CA ILE A 187 8.02 8.75 19.33
C ILE A 187 7.63 10.03 18.61
N VAL A 188 8.32 11.14 18.90
CA VAL A 188 8.12 12.42 18.23
C VAL A 188 9.31 12.72 17.34
N VAL A 189 9.08 12.69 16.03
CA VAL A 189 10.02 13.12 15.00
C VAL A 189 9.79 14.60 14.76
N VAL A 190 10.78 15.41 15.10
CA VAL A 190 10.72 16.86 14.91
C VAL A 190 11.43 17.25 13.64
N GLY A 191 10.82 18.16 12.88
CA GLY A 191 11.45 18.71 11.70
C GLY A 191 10.92 20.06 11.27
N VAL A 192 11.57 20.60 10.23
CA VAL A 192 11.19 21.85 9.58
C VAL A 192 10.40 21.51 8.31
N PRO A 193 9.12 21.92 8.20
CA PRO A 193 8.32 21.68 7.00
C PRO A 193 8.95 22.28 5.75
N GLN A 194 8.83 21.58 4.62
CA GLN A 194 9.33 21.97 3.31
C GLN A 194 8.25 21.74 2.25
N ARG A 195 8.43 22.33 1.05
CA ARG A 195 7.47 22.13 -0.07
C ARG A 195 7.71 20.82 -0.82
N THR A 196 8.96 20.38 -0.85
CA THR A 196 9.44 19.15 -1.48
C THR A 196 10.37 18.45 -0.51
N GLY A 197 10.75 17.22 -0.85
CA GLY A 197 11.74 16.48 -0.11
C GLY A 197 11.24 15.12 0.34
N ALA A 198 12.16 14.17 0.40
CA ALA A 198 11.99 12.89 1.08
C ALA A 198 13.24 12.60 1.90
N GLN A 199 13.02 12.28 3.17
CA GLN A 199 14.05 11.82 4.07
C GLN A 199 13.64 10.47 4.64
N VAL A 200 14.58 9.53 4.66
CA VAL A 200 14.40 8.28 5.40
C VAL A 200 15.44 8.24 6.49
N ILE A 201 14.95 8.13 7.72
CA ILE A 201 15.79 7.97 8.90
C ILE A 201 15.58 6.58 9.49
N THR A 202 16.60 6.09 10.19
CA THR A 202 16.48 4.91 11.03
C THR A 202 16.74 5.26 12.48
N ILE A 203 15.96 4.67 13.38
CA ILE A 203 16.22 4.66 14.81
C ILE A 203 16.39 3.22 15.27
N THR A 204 17.35 2.97 16.16
CA THR A 204 17.50 1.64 16.74
C THR A 204 16.42 1.38 17.76
N THR A 205 15.68 0.28 17.61
CA THR A 205 14.49 -0.03 18.42
C THR A 205 14.78 -0.14 19.91
N LYS A 206 16.03 -0.52 20.26
CA LYS A 206 16.51 -0.52 21.65
C LYS A 206 16.33 0.84 22.34
N ASN A 207 16.44 1.95 21.60
CA ASN A 207 16.36 3.29 22.16
C ASN A 207 14.92 3.77 22.39
N VAL A 208 13.90 3.06 21.90
CA VAL A 208 12.49 3.50 22.01
C VAL A 208 11.95 3.27 23.43
N GLU A 209 12.30 2.13 24.03
CA GLU A 209 11.93 1.72 25.40
C GLU A 209 10.46 2.01 25.80
N PRO A 210 9.46 1.42 25.10
CA PRO A 210 8.06 1.67 25.42
C PRO A 210 7.66 1.14 26.79
N ILE A 211 6.74 1.85 27.46
CA ILE A 211 6.18 1.45 28.75
C ILE A 211 5.36 0.17 28.58
N ASN A 212 4.49 0.11 27.55
CA ASN A 212 3.67 -1.06 27.27
C ASN A 212 4.03 -1.67 25.91
N LYS A 213 4.77 -2.77 25.94
CA LYS A 213 5.21 -3.51 24.73
C LYS A 213 4.08 -4.19 23.95
N ARG A 214 2.86 -4.24 24.49
CA ARG A 214 1.68 -4.80 23.82
C ARG A 214 0.85 -3.76 23.08
N GLU A 215 1.03 -2.49 23.41
CA GLU A 215 0.38 -1.39 22.71
C GLU A 215 1.19 -1.00 21.48
N ALA A 216 0.53 -0.33 20.54
CA ALA A 216 1.22 0.28 19.42
C ALA A 216 2.22 1.34 19.89
N LEU A 217 3.17 1.65 19.03
CA LEU A 217 3.94 2.87 19.10
C LEU A 217 3.22 3.93 18.27
N LEU A 218 3.01 5.10 18.87
CA LEU A 218 2.54 6.29 18.19
C LEU A 218 3.75 7.11 17.73
N VAL A 219 3.99 7.11 16.42
CA VAL A 219 5.07 7.91 15.82
C VAL A 219 4.44 9.16 15.23
N GLN A 220 4.84 10.33 15.72
CA GLN A 220 4.27 11.63 15.34
C GLN A 220 5.33 12.47 14.65
N LEU A 221 4.97 13.05 13.51
CA LEU A 221 5.77 14.07 12.84
C LEU A 221 5.29 15.43 13.30
N ALA A 222 6.18 16.26 13.83
CA ALA A 222 5.81 17.54 14.40
C ALA A 222 6.82 18.66 14.13
N THR A 223 6.37 19.90 14.28
CA THR A 223 7.26 21.07 14.34
C THR A 223 7.92 21.19 15.72
N GLN A 224 9.01 21.95 15.82
CA GLN A 224 9.66 22.26 17.11
C GLN A 224 8.71 22.91 18.13
N ALA A 225 7.67 23.61 17.66
CA ALA A 225 6.64 24.22 18.50
C ALA A 225 5.62 23.20 19.05
N GLY A 226 5.73 21.92 18.67
CA GLY A 226 4.86 20.83 19.08
C GLY A 226 3.52 20.78 18.34
N GLN A 227 3.46 21.28 17.10
CA GLN A 227 2.28 21.11 16.24
C GLN A 227 2.46 19.84 15.41
N GLU A 228 1.46 18.95 15.47
CA GLU A 228 1.45 17.73 14.67
C GLU A 228 1.24 18.04 13.18
N ILE A 229 1.99 17.34 12.34
CA ILE A 229 1.87 17.36 10.87
C ILE A 229 1.20 16.09 10.39
N ASP A 230 1.59 14.94 10.96
CA ASP A 230 1.09 13.62 10.61
C ASP A 230 1.46 12.60 11.70
N TYR A 231 0.86 11.41 11.67
CA TYR A 231 1.22 10.31 12.56
C TYR A 231 1.15 8.94 11.85
N SER A 232 1.84 7.97 12.44
CA SER A 232 1.79 6.57 12.03
C SER A 232 1.76 5.68 13.29
N LEU A 233 1.03 4.57 13.20
CA LEU A 233 0.98 3.55 14.24
C LEU A 233 1.71 2.30 13.78
N ILE A 234 2.53 1.74 14.66
CA ILE A 234 3.26 0.50 14.39
C ILE A 234 3.36 -0.35 15.65
N SER A 235 3.21 -1.67 15.52
CA SER A 235 3.39 -2.60 16.63
C SER A 235 4.84 -2.59 17.12
N TYR A 236 5.08 -2.60 18.43
CA TYR A 236 6.45 -2.71 18.94
C TYR A 236 7.07 -4.08 18.62
N VAL A 237 8.26 -4.07 18.02
CA VAL A 237 9.07 -5.28 17.80
C VAL A 237 10.32 -5.23 18.70
N PRO A 238 10.60 -6.27 19.50
CA PRO A 238 11.79 -6.28 20.36
C PRO A 238 13.12 -6.17 19.59
N PRO A 239 14.15 -5.51 20.15
CA PRO A 239 15.43 -5.29 19.48
C PRO A 239 16.23 -6.57 19.20
N ASP A 240 15.89 -7.68 19.87
CA ASP A 240 16.54 -8.99 19.71
C ASP A 240 15.88 -9.90 18.67
N PHE A 241 14.99 -9.35 17.83
CA PHE A 241 14.24 -10.07 16.80
C PHE A 241 15.14 -10.94 15.91
N TRP A 242 16.16 -10.34 15.28
CA TRP A 242 17.06 -11.08 14.36
C TRP A 242 17.87 -12.16 15.05
N SER A 243 18.37 -11.88 16.25
CA SER A 243 19.07 -12.87 17.08
C SER A 243 18.20 -14.09 17.39
N LYS A 244 16.93 -13.86 17.77
CA LYS A 244 15.95 -14.93 18.00
C LYS A 244 15.65 -15.71 16.73
N GLN A 245 15.46 -15.02 15.61
CA GLN A 245 15.16 -15.68 14.33
C GLN A 245 16.30 -16.59 13.88
N LYS A 246 17.55 -16.15 14.02
CA LYS A 246 18.75 -16.94 13.69
C LYS A 246 18.89 -18.17 14.59
N LYS A 247 18.60 -18.05 15.89
CA LYS A 247 18.59 -19.19 16.81
C LYS A 247 17.51 -20.21 16.41
N ASN A 248 16.30 -19.75 16.15
CA ASN A 248 15.19 -20.61 15.73
C ASN A 248 15.48 -21.34 14.40
N LEU A 249 16.19 -20.70 13.46
CA LEU A 249 16.61 -21.33 12.22
C LEU A 249 17.64 -22.44 12.47
N LYS A 250 18.64 -22.18 13.32
CA LYS A 250 19.64 -23.19 13.71
C LYS A 250 18.98 -24.40 14.37
N ASP A 251 18.04 -24.18 15.29
CA ASP A 251 17.33 -25.25 15.99
C ASP A 251 16.42 -26.09 15.06
N ARG A 252 16.13 -25.61 13.84
CA ARG A 252 15.29 -26.28 12.82
C ARG A 252 16.09 -27.03 11.75
N THR A 253 17.38 -26.75 11.61
CA THR A 253 18.28 -27.49 10.72
C THR A 253 19.09 -28.49 11.54
N PRO A 254 18.85 -29.81 11.42
CA PRO A 254 19.63 -30.84 12.10
C PRO A 254 21.10 -30.85 11.68
#